data_AF-A0A920UPB5-F1
#
_entry.id   AF-A0A920UPB5-F1
#
_cell.length_a   1.000
_cell.length_b   1.000
_cell.length_c   1.000
_cell.angle_alpha   90.00
_cell.angle_beta   90.00
_cell.angle_gamma   90.00
#
_symmetry.space_group_name_H-M   'P 1'
#
loop_
_entity.id
_entity.type
_entity.pdbx_description
1 polymer ?
#
loop_
_entity_poly.entity_id
_entity_poly.type
_entity_poly.pdbx_seq_one_letter_code
_entity_poly.pdbx_strand_id
1 'polypeptide(L)' 'MTGLVGLIGYPLGHSLSPVFQQAALDYYELKFKYELWPTHQMSFHR' A
#
# COMPACT_ATOMS: atom_id res chain seq x y z
N MET A 1 -11.14 0.66 -14.98
CA MET A 1 -10.24 1.51 -14.16
C MET A 1 -9.59 0.64 -13.10
N THR A 2 -8.31 0.87 -12.81
CA THR A 2 -7.59 0.22 -11.71
C THR A 2 -7.48 1.22 -10.56
N GLY A 3 -7.90 0.84 -9.36
CA GLY A 3 -7.77 1.66 -8.16
C GLY A 3 -6.40 1.52 -7.51
N LEU A 4 -6.11 2.37 -6.51
CA LEU A 4 -4.89 2.31 -5.71
C LEU A 4 -5.24 2.04 -4.25
N VAL A 5 -4.46 1.18 -3.60
CA VAL A 5 -4.47 0.96 -2.15
C VAL A 5 -3.06 1.23 -1.65
N GLY A 6 -2.91 2.13 -0.69
CA GLY A 6 -1.59 2.56 -0.21
C GLY A 6 -1.35 2.26 1.27
N LEU A 7 -0.12 1.89 1.61
CA LEU A 7 0.39 1.88 2.98
C LEU A 7 1.12 3.20 3.27
N ILE A 8 0.57 4.01 4.18
CA ILE A 8 1.17 5.26 4.65
C ILE A 8 1.95 5.01 5.93
N GLY A 9 3.22 5.41 5.95
CA GLY A 9 4.07 5.34 7.15
C GLY A 9 5.56 5.44 6.81
N TYR A 10 6.42 5.44 7.82
CA TYR A 10 7.88 5.38 7.64
C TYR A 10 8.54 4.74 8.87
N PRO A 11 9.53 3.84 8.72
CA PRO A 11 10.01 3.23 7.47
C PRO A 11 9.11 2.07 7.00
N LEU A 12 9.03 1.84 5.69
CA LEU A 12 8.19 0.77 5.11
C LEU A 12 8.98 -0.38 4.47
N GLY A 13 10.31 -0.28 4.36
CA GLY A 13 11.14 -1.19 3.56
C GLY A 13 11.17 -2.65 4.03
N HIS A 14 10.77 -2.94 5.27
CA HIS A 14 10.70 -4.30 5.81
C HIS A 14 9.26 -4.82 5.93
N SER A 15 8.28 -4.08 5.42
CA SER A 15 6.90 -4.53 5.45
C SER A 15 6.67 -5.67 4.46
N LEU A 16 6.06 -6.76 4.93
CA LEU A 16 5.58 -7.85 4.07
C LEU A 16 4.22 -7.52 3.44
N SER A 17 3.58 -6.42 3.85
CA SER A 17 2.27 -6.02 3.36
C SER A 17 2.18 -5.91 1.83
N PRO A 18 3.18 -5.40 1.07
CA PRO A 18 3.06 -5.32 -0.39
C PRO A 18 2.81 -6.66 -1.06
N VAL A 19 3.58 -7.68 -0.69
CA VAL A 19 3.46 -9.01 -1.29
C VAL A 19 2.16 -9.68 -0.84
N PHE A 20 1.84 -9.58 0.46
CA PHE A 20 0.64 -10.22 1.01
C PHE A 20 -0.65 -9.59 0.48
N GLN A 21 -0.71 -8.26 0.45
CA GLN A 21 -1.92 -7.53 0.05
C GLN A 21 -2.11 -7.58 -1.47
N GLN A 22 -1.05 -7.49 -2.28
CA GLN A 22 -1.20 -7.67 -3.72
C GLN A 22 -1.69 -9.09 -4.05
N ALA A 23 -1.14 -10.12 -3.40
CA ALA A 23 -1.63 -11.50 -3.58
C ALA A 23 -3.11 -11.67 -3.21
N ALA A 24 -3.57 -10.99 -2.16
CA ALA A 24 -4.99 -10.99 -1.80
C ALA A 24 -5.85 -10.29 -2.85
N LEU A 25 -5.44 -9.11 -3.33
CA LEU A 25 -6.14 -8.39 -4.40
C LEU A 25 -6.25 -9.24 -5.68
N ASP A 26 -5.15 -9.91 -6.04
CA ASP A 26 -5.09 -10.80 -7.21
C ASP A 26 -6.02 -12.01 -7.04
N TYR A 27 -6.01 -12.65 -5.86
CA TYR A 27 -6.87 -13.80 -5.55
C TYR A 27 -8.36 -13.48 -5.66
N TYR A 28 -8.77 -12.27 -5.25
CA TYR A 28 -10.15 -11.80 -5.32
C TYR A 28 -10.49 -11.09 -6.62
N GLU A 29 -9.59 -11.09 -7.62
CA GLU A 29 -9.75 -10.41 -8.92
C GLU A 29 -10.09 -8.91 -8.79
N LEU A 30 -9.65 -8.29 -7.69
CA LEU A 30 -9.88 -6.88 -7.43
C LEU A 30 -8.91 -6.05 -8.26
N LYS A 31 -9.44 -5.14 -9.09
CA LYS A 31 -8.63 -4.26 -9.95
C LYS A 31 -7.99 -3.11 -9.17
N PHE A 32 -7.07 -3.45 -8.26
CA PHE A 32 -6.30 -2.49 -7.48
C PHE A 32 -4.80 -2.82 -7.52
N LYS A 33 -3.97 -1.79 -7.39
CA LYS A 33 -2.53 -1.92 -7.13
C LYS A 33 -2.22 -1.52 -5.70
N TYR A 34 -1.41 -2.32 -5.02
CA TYR A 34 -0.92 -1.99 -3.68
C TYR A 34 0.40 -1.22 -3.75
N GLU A 35 0.48 -0.07 -3.09
CA GLU A 35 1.64 0.82 -3.10
C GLU A 35 2.14 1.15 -1.69
N LEU A 36 3.44 1.40 -1.58
CA LEU A 36 4.03 1.99 -0.38
C LEU A 36 4.10 3.51 -0.58
N TRP A 37 3.59 4.28 0.38
CA TRP A 37 3.70 5.73 0.41
C TRP A 37 4.49 6.14 1.65
N PRO A 38 5.84 6.14 1.58
CA PRO A 38 6.70 6.58 2.68
C PRO A 38 6.32 7.99 3.09
N THR A 39 5.81 8.13 4.32
CA THR A 39 5.26 9.39 4.82
C THR A 39 5.86 9.68 6.18
N HIS A 40 6.67 10.73 6.25
CA HIS A 40 7.18 11.25 7.52
C HIS A 40 6.07 11.99 8.28
N GLN A 41 6.17 12.05 9.61
CA GLN A 41 5.16 12.72 10.46
C GLN A 41 4.83 14.16 10.01
N MET A 42 5.82 14.92 9.53
CA MET A 42 5.63 16.30 9.05
C MET A 42 4.82 16.40 7.74
N SER A 43 4.67 15.30 7.00
CA SER A 43 3.95 15.26 5.72
C SER A 43 2.46 14.97 5.90
N PHE A 44 2.04 14.50 7.08
CA PHE A 44 0.66 14.16 7.37
C PHE A 44 -0.05 15.36 8.03
N HIS A 45 -0.88 16.06 7.26
CA HIS A 45 -1.71 17.16 7.73
C HIS A 45 -3.14 16.64 7.90
N ARG A 46 -3.74 16.83 9.08
CA ARG A 46 -5.12 16.44 9.37
C ARG A 46 -6.11 17.52 8.94
#